data_AF-A0A7V9RB07-F1
#
_entry.id   AF-A0A7V9RB07-F1
#
_cell.length_a   1.000
_cell.length_b   1.000
_cell.length_c   1.000
_cell.angle_alpha   90.00
_cell.angle_beta   90.00
_cell.angle_gamma   90.00
#
_symmetry.space_group_name_H-M   'P 1'
#
loop_
_entity.id
_entity.type
_entity.pdbx_description
1 polymer ?
#
loop_
_entity_poly.entity_id
_entity_poly.type
_entity_poly.pdbx_seq_one_letter_code
_entity_poly.pdbx_strand_id
1 'polypeptide(L)'
;MTGSKPLVLLATTGSITIDGALDGASHVASPTVTGPAANSATCDGGTAPLTSGGGAGGSFGALGGVGGDGVAVANTHGIPGAAAVAVTSLRGGCRGQNGTDGGVAAKAGIGGHGGGALYLIAETTITLGAGGTINTSGAGGDGGDVDSQSAGGGGAGSGGLIGLDAPTLSNGGNIFSNGGGGGEGSGTAGIGASGTDPTPILVGGGGSGGTGGDGGDGGVDGAGAAGGTTNRGGGGGGGSAGVIKLFGGATANGTINPPPS
;
A
#
# COMPACT_ATOMS: atom_id res chain seq x y z
N MET A 1 9.32 -10.16 6.22
CA MET A 1 10.76 -9.76 6.16
C MET A 1 10.84 -8.25 6.29
N THR A 2 11.88 -7.69 6.93
CA THR A 2 11.99 -6.24 7.18
C THR A 2 13.42 -5.74 6.92
N GLY A 3 13.60 -4.45 6.66
CA GLY A 3 14.92 -3.83 6.50
C GLY A 3 14.92 -2.60 5.61
N SER A 4 15.97 -1.77 5.69
CA SER A 4 16.10 -0.56 4.88
C SER A 4 16.53 -0.81 3.43
N LYS A 5 16.87 -2.05 3.08
CA LYS A 5 17.35 -2.44 1.75
C LYS A 5 16.41 -3.44 1.09
N PRO A 6 16.35 -3.49 -0.25
CA PRO A 6 15.63 -4.55 -0.95
C PRO A 6 16.25 -5.91 -0.64
N LEU A 7 15.44 -6.97 -0.75
CA LEU A 7 15.94 -8.34 -0.72
C LEU A 7 16.18 -8.84 -2.14
N VAL A 8 17.36 -9.43 -2.35
CA VAL A 8 17.70 -10.13 -3.59
C VAL A 8 18.02 -11.59 -3.26
N LEU A 9 17.37 -12.53 -3.93
CA LEU A 9 17.69 -13.95 -3.90
C LEU A 9 18.29 -14.33 -5.25
N LEU A 10 19.50 -14.90 -5.22
CA LEU A 10 20.25 -15.24 -6.41
C LEU A 10 20.63 -16.73 -6.38
N ALA A 11 20.11 -17.49 -7.34
CA ALA A 11 20.60 -18.82 -7.67
C ALA A 11 21.54 -18.72 -8.87
N THR A 12 22.85 -18.65 -8.59
CA THR A 12 23.91 -18.59 -9.62
C THR A 12 24.03 -19.88 -10.42
N THR A 13 23.53 -20.98 -9.87
CA THR A 13 23.36 -22.25 -10.56
C THR A 13 21.98 -22.83 -10.24
N GLY A 14 21.22 -23.22 -11.26
CA GLY A 14 19.93 -23.89 -11.10
C GLY A 14 18.73 -22.98 -10.76
N SER A 15 17.84 -23.47 -9.90
CA SER A 15 16.48 -22.96 -9.72
C SER A 15 16.21 -22.40 -8.31
N ILE A 16 15.22 -21.51 -8.20
CA ILE A 16 14.59 -21.09 -6.93
C ILE A 16 13.23 -21.76 -6.80
N THR A 17 12.94 -22.35 -5.64
CA THR A 17 11.60 -22.89 -5.31
C THR A 17 11.04 -22.18 -4.08
N ILE A 18 9.79 -21.73 -4.17
CA ILE A 18 9.02 -21.10 -3.09
C ILE A 18 7.76 -21.94 -2.83
N ASP A 19 7.79 -22.74 -1.77
CA ASP A 19 6.64 -23.55 -1.33
C ASP A 19 5.86 -22.91 -0.17
N GLY A 20 6.43 -21.88 0.46
CA GLY A 20 5.84 -21.12 1.56
C GLY A 20 5.68 -19.64 1.22
N ALA A 21 5.63 -18.80 2.26
CA ALA A 21 5.49 -17.36 2.09
C ALA A 21 6.85 -16.65 2.05
N LEU A 22 7.12 -15.94 0.96
CA LEU A 22 8.11 -14.89 0.86
C LEU A 22 7.41 -13.53 1.07
N ASP A 23 7.30 -13.14 2.33
CA ASP A 23 6.55 -11.96 2.73
C ASP A 23 7.46 -10.74 2.91
N GLY A 24 7.37 -9.80 1.97
CA GLY A 24 8.00 -8.49 2.00
C GLY A 24 6.98 -7.36 2.10
N ALA A 25 5.74 -7.63 2.49
CA ALA A 25 4.73 -6.60 2.68
C ALA A 25 4.96 -5.77 3.94
N SER A 26 4.29 -4.62 3.97
CA SER A 26 4.08 -3.87 5.21
C SER A 26 2.70 -4.19 5.78
N HIS A 27 2.56 -4.14 7.10
CA HIS A 27 1.32 -4.52 7.79
C HIS A 27 0.93 -3.55 8.90
N VAL A 28 -0.39 -3.31 9.04
CA VAL A 28 -1.01 -2.68 10.23
C VAL A 28 -1.05 -3.67 11.42
N ALA A 29 0.11 -4.19 11.80
CA ALA A 29 0.26 -5.06 12.97
C ALA A 29 0.81 -4.27 14.17
N SER A 30 0.74 -4.89 15.36
CA SER A 30 1.44 -4.42 16.56
C SER A 30 2.46 -5.49 17.00
N PRO A 31 3.77 -5.24 16.84
CA PRO A 31 4.39 -4.03 16.31
C PRO A 31 4.19 -3.88 14.79
N THR A 32 4.22 -2.64 14.30
CA THR A 32 4.10 -2.34 12.87
C THR A 32 5.23 -3.02 12.09
N VAL A 33 4.87 -3.73 11.03
CA VAL A 33 5.83 -4.41 10.17
C VAL A 33 6.03 -3.56 8.92
N THR A 34 7.28 -3.21 8.63
CA THR A 34 7.66 -2.47 7.43
C THR A 34 8.46 -3.37 6.50
N GLY A 35 7.99 -3.52 5.26
CA GLY A 35 8.62 -4.34 4.23
C GLY A 35 10.03 -3.87 3.84
N PRO A 36 10.86 -4.73 3.22
CA PRO A 36 12.22 -4.38 2.83
C PRO A 36 12.25 -3.19 1.85
N ALA A 37 13.00 -2.13 2.15
CA ALA A 37 13.06 -0.90 1.35
C ALA A 37 11.71 -0.20 1.09
N ALA A 38 10.69 -0.49 1.91
CA ALA A 38 9.46 0.28 1.94
C ALA A 38 9.71 1.76 2.30
N ASN A 39 8.79 2.64 1.89
CA ASN A 39 8.84 4.08 2.13
C ASN A 39 10.13 4.70 1.58
N SER A 40 10.44 4.38 0.32
CA SER A 40 11.64 4.90 -0.34
C SER A 40 11.71 6.42 -0.27
N ALA A 41 12.90 6.98 -0.01
CA ALA A 41 13.13 8.41 0.01
C ALA A 41 12.88 9.12 -1.34
N THR A 42 12.77 8.36 -2.44
CA THR A 42 12.44 8.90 -3.77
C THR A 42 10.94 9.07 -3.99
N CYS A 43 10.11 8.75 -3.01
CA CYS A 43 8.67 8.95 -3.10
C CYS A 43 8.34 10.44 -3.17
N ASP A 44 7.48 10.80 -4.12
CA ASP A 44 6.78 12.07 -4.07
C ASP A 44 5.73 12.01 -2.96
N GLY A 45 5.85 12.91 -1.98
CA GLY A 45 4.92 12.99 -0.86
C GLY A 45 3.56 13.56 -1.25
N GLY A 46 3.44 14.24 -2.40
CA GLY A 46 2.24 14.94 -2.81
C GLY A 46 1.96 16.19 -1.96
N THR A 47 0.70 16.60 -1.90
CA THR A 47 0.25 17.72 -1.05
C THR A 47 -0.42 17.16 0.19
N ALA A 48 0.10 17.50 1.38
CA ALA A 48 -0.46 17.06 2.65
C ALA A 48 -1.87 17.64 2.89
N PRO A 49 -2.75 16.90 3.59
CA PRO A 49 -4.05 17.43 3.99
C PRO A 49 -3.91 18.62 4.95
N LEU A 50 -4.99 19.36 5.09
CA LEU A 50 -5.12 20.49 6.01
C LEU A 50 -6.31 20.28 6.94
N THR A 51 -6.28 20.93 8.10
CA THR A 51 -7.39 20.95 9.06
C THR A 51 -7.83 19.53 9.46
N SER A 52 -8.97 19.03 8.98
CA SER A 52 -9.55 17.71 9.28
C SER A 52 -9.57 16.78 8.07
N GLY A 53 -8.81 17.11 7.02
CA GLY A 53 -8.75 16.31 5.81
C GLY A 53 -8.05 14.98 6.02
N GLY A 54 -8.51 13.97 5.29
CA GLY A 54 -7.87 12.66 5.24
C GLY A 54 -6.58 12.70 4.41
N GLY A 55 -5.61 11.86 4.78
CA GLY A 55 -4.36 11.71 4.04
C GLY A 55 -4.57 11.00 2.70
N ALA A 56 -3.83 11.40 1.66
CA ALA A 56 -3.80 10.64 0.41
C ALA A 56 -3.07 9.30 0.57
N GLY A 57 -3.46 8.32 -0.25
CA GLY A 57 -2.74 7.06 -0.36
C GLY A 57 -1.39 7.21 -1.08
N GLY A 58 -0.48 6.28 -0.83
CA GLY A 58 0.82 6.24 -1.47
C GLY A 58 0.71 5.89 -2.96
N SER A 59 1.60 6.46 -3.77
CA SER A 59 1.71 6.20 -5.21
C SER A 59 2.97 5.39 -5.53
N PHE A 60 2.84 4.32 -6.33
CA PHE A 60 4.00 3.63 -6.91
C PHE A 60 3.74 3.19 -8.35
N GLY A 61 3.14 2.01 -8.57
CA GLY A 61 2.82 1.53 -9.93
C GLY A 61 1.68 2.31 -10.59
N ALA A 62 0.87 2.99 -9.79
CA ALA A 62 -0.17 3.92 -10.21
C ALA A 62 -0.31 5.05 -9.18
N LEU A 63 -1.31 5.91 -9.37
CA LEU A 63 -1.58 7.01 -8.45
C LEU A 63 -2.31 6.51 -7.20
N GLY A 64 -1.94 6.97 -6.01
CA GLY A 64 -2.73 6.74 -4.80
C GLY A 64 -4.10 7.39 -4.88
N GLY A 65 -5.01 7.03 -3.97
CA GLY A 65 -6.28 7.71 -3.80
C GLY A 65 -6.12 9.07 -3.13
N VAL A 66 -6.90 10.06 -3.54
CA VAL A 66 -7.03 11.33 -2.79
C VAL A 66 -7.70 11.08 -1.44
N GLY A 67 -7.36 11.88 -0.43
CA GLY A 67 -8.13 11.88 0.82
C GLY A 67 -9.53 12.49 0.63
N GLY A 68 -10.34 12.41 1.67
CA GLY A 68 -11.62 13.12 1.76
C GLY A 68 -11.48 14.47 2.46
N ASP A 69 -12.34 15.42 2.10
CA ASP A 69 -12.43 16.70 2.81
C ASP A 69 -13.07 16.51 4.19
N GLY A 70 -12.63 17.31 5.16
CA GLY A 70 -13.19 17.36 6.50
C GLY A 70 -13.86 18.70 6.84
N VAL A 71 -14.68 18.71 7.91
CA VAL A 71 -15.34 19.87 8.54
C VAL A 71 -16.08 20.82 7.57
N ALA A 72 -16.56 20.29 6.44
CA ALA A 72 -17.20 21.05 5.37
C ALA A 72 -16.34 22.21 4.80
N VAL A 73 -15.02 22.12 4.93
CA VAL A 73 -14.08 23.04 4.26
C VAL A 73 -13.53 22.32 3.03
N ALA A 74 -13.85 22.86 1.86
CA ALA A 74 -13.40 22.30 0.59
C ALA A 74 -11.87 22.38 0.44
N ASN A 75 -11.28 21.38 -0.22
CA ASN A 75 -9.85 21.29 -0.51
C ASN A 75 -8.97 21.17 0.75
N THR A 76 -9.44 20.39 1.71
CA THR A 76 -8.69 20.00 2.91
C THR A 76 -8.06 18.62 2.78
N HIS A 77 -8.52 17.81 1.83
CA HIS A 77 -7.96 16.49 1.53
C HIS A 77 -6.48 16.52 1.11
N GLY A 78 -5.79 15.43 1.41
CA GLY A 78 -4.47 15.15 0.86
C GLY A 78 -4.57 14.80 -0.63
N ILE A 79 -3.57 15.24 -1.39
CA ILE A 79 -3.40 14.90 -2.81
C ILE A 79 -2.18 13.98 -2.94
N PRO A 80 -2.31 12.80 -3.58
CA PRO A 80 -1.22 11.84 -3.71
C PRO A 80 -0.08 12.42 -4.56
N GLY A 81 1.15 12.04 -4.24
CA GLY A 81 2.30 12.34 -5.10
C GLY A 81 2.22 11.62 -6.44
N ALA A 82 3.01 12.04 -7.42
CA ALA A 82 3.04 11.39 -8.72
C ALA A 82 3.43 9.89 -8.62
N ALA A 83 2.82 9.07 -9.47
CA ALA A 83 3.22 7.67 -9.63
C ALA A 83 4.64 7.56 -10.21
N ALA A 84 5.34 6.45 -9.93
CA ALA A 84 6.65 6.19 -10.50
C ALA A 84 6.50 5.80 -11.98
N VAL A 85 6.65 6.77 -12.88
CA VAL A 85 6.44 6.62 -14.33
C VAL A 85 7.35 5.56 -14.96
N ALA A 86 8.54 5.31 -14.38
CA ALA A 86 9.41 4.21 -14.78
C ALA A 86 10.14 3.64 -13.56
N VAL A 87 9.92 2.35 -13.27
CA VAL A 87 10.65 1.64 -12.22
C VAL A 87 11.99 1.17 -12.76
N THR A 88 13.01 2.02 -12.60
CA THR A 88 14.40 1.76 -13.06
C THR A 88 15.35 1.35 -11.93
N SER A 89 14.86 1.32 -10.69
CA SER A 89 15.64 0.92 -9.51
C SER A 89 14.81 0.01 -8.62
N LEU A 90 15.51 -0.91 -7.94
CA LEU A 90 14.89 -1.82 -6.97
C LEU A 90 14.60 -1.06 -5.67
N ARG A 91 13.33 -0.69 -5.45
CA ARG A 91 12.84 0.07 -4.27
C ARG A 91 11.40 -0.29 -3.94
N GLY A 92 11.03 -0.22 -2.65
CA GLY A 92 9.68 -0.52 -2.17
C GLY A 92 8.72 0.67 -2.26
N GLY A 93 7.43 0.43 -2.16
CA GLY A 93 6.33 1.41 -2.36
C GLY A 93 6.40 2.66 -1.48
N CYS A 94 5.50 3.60 -1.77
CA CYS A 94 5.38 4.86 -1.06
C CYS A 94 4.39 4.77 0.10
N ARG A 95 4.73 5.48 1.18
CA ARG A 95 3.87 5.63 2.34
C ARG A 95 2.65 6.48 1.99
N GLY A 96 1.51 6.18 2.59
CA GLY A 96 0.37 7.10 2.63
C GLY A 96 0.65 8.30 3.54
N GLN A 97 -0.06 9.39 3.29
CA GLN A 97 0.00 10.58 4.14
C GLN A 97 -0.75 10.34 5.46
N ASN A 98 -0.29 10.98 6.53
CA ASN A 98 -1.11 11.07 7.74
C ASN A 98 -2.31 12.00 7.45
N GLY A 99 -3.44 11.79 8.13
CA GLY A 99 -4.52 12.78 8.18
C GLY A 99 -4.11 14.03 8.98
N THR A 100 -5.07 14.93 9.20
CA THR A 100 -4.91 16.11 10.07
C THR A 100 -6.08 16.27 11.04
N ASP A 101 -5.87 17.01 12.15
CA ASP A 101 -6.86 17.19 13.24
C ASP A 101 -7.15 18.65 13.60
N GLY A 102 -6.78 19.61 12.76
CA GLY A 102 -7.07 21.03 12.96
C GLY A 102 -6.08 21.75 13.86
N GLY A 103 -4.98 21.09 14.28
CA GLY A 103 -3.90 21.71 15.04
C GLY A 103 -3.85 21.29 16.51
N VAL A 104 -4.55 20.22 16.90
CA VAL A 104 -4.48 19.66 18.26
C VAL A 104 -3.59 18.42 18.22
N ALA A 105 -2.29 18.60 18.46
CA ALA A 105 -1.25 17.60 18.23
C ALA A 105 -1.64 16.12 18.49
N ALA A 106 -1.43 15.30 17.44
CA ALA A 106 -1.22 13.84 17.44
C ALA A 106 -2.45 12.91 17.49
N LYS A 107 -3.58 13.30 16.87
CA LYS A 107 -4.80 12.45 16.87
C LYS A 107 -5.30 12.06 15.48
N ALA A 108 -4.65 12.53 14.43
CA ALA A 108 -4.96 12.12 13.08
C ALA A 108 -4.50 10.68 12.79
N GLY A 109 -5.21 10.02 11.87
CA GLY A 109 -4.84 8.71 11.39
C GLY A 109 -3.44 8.71 10.79
N ILE A 110 -2.61 7.76 11.22
CA ILE A 110 -1.26 7.56 10.71
C ILE A 110 -1.36 6.88 9.34
N GLY A 111 -0.62 7.40 8.35
CA GLY A 111 -0.57 6.81 7.02
C GLY A 111 0.12 5.45 6.99
N GLY A 112 -0.41 4.53 6.19
CA GLY A 112 0.12 3.18 6.00
C GLY A 112 1.49 3.17 5.31
N HIS A 113 2.34 2.22 5.71
CA HIS A 113 3.65 2.02 5.07
C HIS A 113 3.50 1.40 3.67
N GLY A 114 4.31 1.87 2.72
CA GLY A 114 4.38 1.25 1.39
C GLY A 114 4.93 -0.18 1.45
N GLY A 115 4.69 -0.97 0.42
CA GLY A 115 5.17 -2.35 0.33
C GLY A 115 6.68 -2.46 0.11
N GLY A 116 7.26 -3.63 0.36
CA GLY A 116 8.70 -3.84 0.19
C GLY A 116 9.16 -4.11 -1.25
N ALA A 117 10.44 -4.40 -1.42
CA ALA A 117 11.04 -4.75 -2.70
C ALA A 117 11.79 -6.07 -2.64
N LEU A 118 11.43 -6.99 -3.55
CA LEU A 118 12.00 -8.32 -3.70
C LEU A 118 12.49 -8.50 -5.15
N TYR A 119 13.65 -9.14 -5.32
CA TYR A 119 14.13 -9.57 -6.63
C TYR A 119 14.65 -11.00 -6.55
N LEU A 120 14.06 -11.91 -7.33
CA LEU A 120 14.51 -13.29 -7.47
C LEU A 120 15.18 -13.46 -8.83
N ILE A 121 16.39 -14.01 -8.84
CA ILE A 121 17.18 -14.26 -10.03
C ILE A 121 17.61 -15.73 -10.02
N ALA A 122 17.28 -16.47 -11.08
CA ALA A 122 17.67 -17.88 -11.22
C ALA A 122 18.19 -18.18 -12.62
N GLU A 123 19.20 -19.04 -12.72
CA GLU A 123 19.77 -19.47 -13.99
C GLU A 123 18.76 -20.25 -14.84
N THR A 124 17.96 -21.13 -14.22
CA THR A 124 17.07 -22.03 -14.96
C THR A 124 15.58 -21.72 -14.74
N THR A 125 15.12 -21.70 -13.50
CA THR A 125 13.67 -21.60 -13.22
C THR A 125 13.40 -20.97 -11.86
N ILE A 126 12.34 -20.16 -11.78
CA ILE A 126 11.69 -19.81 -10.53
C ILE A 126 10.38 -20.62 -10.46
N THR A 127 10.20 -21.40 -9.40
CA THR A 127 9.01 -22.22 -9.18
C THR A 127 8.28 -21.72 -7.94
N LEU A 128 7.01 -21.39 -8.08
CA LEU A 128 6.08 -21.20 -6.97
C LEU A 128 5.18 -22.43 -6.87
N GLY A 129 5.25 -23.14 -5.74
CA GLY A 129 4.34 -24.24 -5.44
C GLY A 129 2.90 -23.75 -5.23
N ALA A 130 1.94 -24.67 -5.10
CA ALA A 130 0.52 -24.33 -4.90
C ALA A 130 0.24 -23.54 -3.60
N GLY A 131 1.06 -23.74 -2.57
CA GLY A 131 1.05 -22.93 -1.33
C GLY A 131 2.01 -21.74 -1.36
N GLY A 132 2.78 -21.60 -2.43
CA GLY A 132 3.80 -20.56 -2.59
C GLY A 132 3.17 -19.18 -2.66
N THR A 133 3.71 -18.23 -1.91
CA THR A 133 3.25 -16.85 -1.92
C THR A 133 4.42 -15.88 -1.96
N ILE A 134 4.36 -14.88 -2.83
CA ILE A 134 5.24 -13.70 -2.79
C ILE A 134 4.36 -12.48 -2.57
N ASN A 135 4.58 -11.76 -1.47
CA ASN A 135 3.78 -10.59 -1.09
C ASN A 135 4.68 -9.36 -0.90
N THR A 136 4.35 -8.25 -1.56
CA THR A 136 4.98 -6.94 -1.31
C THR A 136 3.94 -5.84 -1.20
N SER A 137 2.77 -6.15 -0.65
CA SER A 137 1.66 -5.20 -0.52
C SER A 137 1.96 -4.07 0.48
N GLY A 138 1.31 -2.94 0.27
CA GLY A 138 1.29 -1.82 1.23
C GLY A 138 0.34 -2.07 2.38
N ALA A 139 0.59 -1.40 3.51
CA ALA A 139 -0.23 -1.48 4.70
C ALA A 139 -1.47 -0.58 4.61
N GLY A 140 -2.52 -0.94 5.33
CA GLY A 140 -3.66 -0.06 5.60
C GLY A 140 -3.27 1.25 6.31
N GLY A 141 -4.11 2.28 6.22
CA GLY A 141 -3.99 3.51 6.99
C GLY A 141 -4.79 3.45 8.29
N ASP A 142 -4.31 4.10 9.35
CA ASP A 142 -5.03 4.15 10.63
C ASP A 142 -6.23 5.10 10.56
N GLY A 143 -7.28 4.78 11.30
CA GLY A 143 -8.41 5.68 11.47
C GLY A 143 -8.08 6.92 12.32
N GLY A 144 -8.85 7.99 12.17
CA GLY A 144 -8.72 9.19 13.01
C GLY A 144 -9.19 8.94 14.45
N ASP A 145 -8.60 9.61 15.44
CA ASP A 145 -8.96 9.47 16.86
C ASP A 145 -10.07 10.47 17.30
N VAL A 146 -10.81 10.13 18.37
CA VAL A 146 -12.06 10.78 18.84
C VAL A 146 -11.89 12.17 19.43
N ASP A 147 -10.78 12.41 20.12
CA ASP A 147 -10.71 13.58 20.99
C ASP A 147 -10.61 14.91 20.22
N SER A 148 -10.44 14.87 18.90
CA SER A 148 -10.46 16.04 18.01
C SER A 148 -11.83 16.27 17.33
N GLN A 149 -12.83 15.41 17.58
CA GLN A 149 -14.18 15.39 16.98
C GLN A 149 -14.24 15.29 15.44
N SER A 150 -13.11 15.43 14.74
CA SER A 150 -12.99 15.48 13.28
C SER A 150 -11.54 15.26 12.82
N ALA A 151 -10.82 14.27 13.37
CA ALA A 151 -9.51 13.89 12.83
C ALA A 151 -9.68 13.19 11.47
N GLY A 152 -8.89 13.57 10.47
CA GLY A 152 -8.82 12.85 9.21
C GLY A 152 -8.16 11.47 9.37
N GLY A 153 -8.63 10.52 8.57
CA GLY A 153 -8.02 9.20 8.47
C GLY A 153 -6.68 9.22 7.73
N GLY A 154 -5.81 8.26 8.04
CA GLY A 154 -4.53 8.08 7.36
C GLY A 154 -4.72 7.45 5.99
N GLY A 155 -3.99 7.93 4.98
CA GLY A 155 -3.96 7.28 3.67
C GLY A 155 -3.17 5.97 3.72
N ALA A 156 -3.51 5.01 2.86
CA ALA A 156 -2.83 3.72 2.85
C ALA A 156 -1.50 3.73 2.10
N GLY A 157 -0.64 2.75 2.36
CA GLY A 157 0.60 2.53 1.60
C GLY A 157 0.34 1.90 0.23
N SER A 158 1.15 2.27 -0.77
CA SER A 158 1.12 1.60 -2.07
C SER A 158 1.72 0.20 -2.00
N GLY A 159 1.41 -0.65 -2.98
CA GLY A 159 2.20 -1.84 -3.26
C GLY A 159 3.67 -1.54 -3.54
N GLY A 160 4.50 -2.56 -3.41
CA GLY A 160 5.95 -2.55 -3.60
C GLY A 160 6.40 -3.08 -4.97
N LEU A 161 7.61 -3.65 -5.02
CA LEU A 161 8.22 -4.15 -6.25
C LEU A 161 8.57 -5.63 -6.14
N ILE A 162 8.17 -6.41 -7.14
CA ILE A 162 8.61 -7.80 -7.32
C ILE A 162 9.30 -7.91 -8.68
N GLY A 163 10.60 -8.20 -8.68
CA GLY A 163 11.33 -8.62 -9.87
C GLY A 163 11.50 -10.13 -9.90
N LEU A 164 11.26 -10.75 -11.05
CA LEU A 164 11.50 -12.17 -11.31
C LEU A 164 12.32 -12.27 -12.60
N ASP A 165 13.54 -12.81 -12.50
CA ASP A 165 14.45 -12.99 -13.64
C ASP A 165 14.90 -14.44 -13.71
N ALA A 166 14.32 -15.17 -14.67
CA ALA A 166 14.69 -16.53 -15.00
C ALA A 166 14.17 -16.89 -16.39
N PRO A 167 14.80 -17.84 -17.11
CA PRO A 167 14.27 -18.33 -18.40
C PRO A 167 12.87 -18.95 -18.31
N THR A 168 12.44 -19.38 -17.12
CA THR A 168 11.12 -19.97 -16.90
C THR A 168 10.61 -19.59 -15.52
N LEU A 169 9.33 -19.20 -15.45
CA LEU A 169 8.57 -19.06 -14.21
C LEU A 169 7.46 -20.12 -14.21
N SER A 170 7.48 -21.04 -13.26
CA SER A 170 6.39 -21.98 -13.02
C SER A 170 5.61 -21.52 -11.80
N ASN A 171 4.54 -20.77 -11.99
CA ASN A 171 3.71 -20.29 -10.89
C ASN A 171 2.48 -21.20 -10.67
N GLY A 172 2.38 -21.78 -9.48
CA GLY A 172 1.21 -22.49 -8.98
C GLY A 172 0.51 -21.77 -7.82
N GLY A 173 1.07 -20.65 -7.35
CA GLY A 173 0.66 -19.94 -6.15
C GLY A 173 0.22 -18.49 -6.42
N ASN A 174 0.50 -17.59 -5.46
CA ASN A 174 0.10 -16.20 -5.52
C ASN A 174 1.31 -15.25 -5.51
N ILE A 175 1.33 -14.30 -6.44
CA ILE A 175 2.33 -13.23 -6.48
C ILE A 175 1.59 -11.90 -6.47
N PHE A 176 1.74 -11.10 -5.42
CA PHE A 176 0.96 -9.86 -5.34
C PHE A 176 1.66 -8.69 -4.67
N SER A 177 1.27 -7.50 -5.12
CA SER A 177 1.80 -6.20 -4.69
C SER A 177 0.69 -5.16 -4.70
N ASN A 178 -0.30 -5.32 -3.82
CA ASN A 178 -1.49 -4.48 -3.81
C ASN A 178 -1.31 -3.28 -2.88
N GLY A 179 -2.10 -2.22 -3.10
CA GLY A 179 -2.21 -1.12 -2.15
C GLY A 179 -3.13 -1.46 -0.98
N GLY A 180 -2.83 -0.91 0.20
CA GLY A 180 -3.69 -1.03 1.39
C GLY A 180 -4.95 -0.16 1.30
N GLY A 181 -5.87 -0.36 2.25
CA GLY A 181 -7.06 0.49 2.40
C GLY A 181 -6.79 1.70 3.29
N GLY A 182 -7.39 2.85 2.98
CA GLY A 182 -7.29 4.07 3.79
C GLY A 182 -8.08 3.94 5.10
N GLY A 183 -7.69 4.69 6.12
CA GLY A 183 -8.41 4.78 7.39
C GLY A 183 -9.62 5.69 7.31
N GLU A 184 -10.65 5.40 8.10
CA GLU A 184 -11.81 6.28 8.27
C GLU A 184 -11.43 7.55 9.05
N GLY A 185 -12.04 8.69 8.74
CA GLY A 185 -11.99 9.85 9.62
C GLY A 185 -12.74 9.61 10.94
N SER A 186 -12.43 10.38 11.98
CA SER A 186 -13.24 10.38 13.20
C SER A 186 -14.45 11.30 13.09
N GLY A 187 -15.46 11.00 13.90
CA GLY A 187 -16.60 11.88 14.10
C GLY A 187 -16.90 12.07 15.58
N THR A 188 -18.08 12.60 15.89
CA THR A 188 -18.45 12.97 17.27
C THR A 188 -18.65 11.79 18.23
N ALA A 189 -18.75 10.57 17.70
CA ALA A 189 -19.17 9.40 18.47
C ALA A 189 -18.18 8.22 18.44
N GLY A 190 -16.99 8.35 17.83
CA GLY A 190 -16.08 7.22 17.73
C GLY A 190 -14.81 7.47 16.92
N ILE A 191 -13.81 6.62 17.19
CA ILE A 191 -12.54 6.55 16.47
C ILE A 191 -12.89 5.98 15.11
N GLY A 192 -12.30 6.52 14.04
CA GLY A 192 -12.44 5.94 12.72
C GLY A 192 -11.87 4.53 12.68
N ALA A 193 -12.46 3.64 11.90
CA ALA A 193 -11.87 2.34 11.65
C ALA A 193 -10.56 2.47 10.84
N SER A 194 -9.53 1.71 11.18
CA SER A 194 -8.36 1.56 10.30
C SER A 194 -8.75 0.81 9.03
N GLY A 195 -8.10 1.15 7.92
CA GLY A 195 -8.16 0.36 6.70
C GLY A 195 -7.40 -0.96 6.86
N THR A 196 -7.71 -1.94 6.01
CA THR A 196 -7.12 -3.28 6.12
C THR A 196 -5.90 -3.43 5.22
N ASP A 197 -5.02 -4.36 5.57
CA ASP A 197 -3.98 -4.85 4.67
C ASP A 197 -4.60 -5.68 3.53
N PRO A 198 -3.95 -5.72 2.35
CA PRO A 198 -4.39 -6.59 1.26
C PRO A 198 -4.16 -8.07 1.55
N THR A 199 -5.01 -8.90 0.95
CA THR A 199 -4.80 -10.35 0.87
C THR A 199 -4.46 -10.73 -0.58
N PRO A 200 -4.08 -11.99 -0.88
CA PRO A 200 -3.65 -12.36 -2.23
C PRO A 200 -4.67 -12.05 -3.34
N ILE A 201 -5.97 -12.03 -3.02
CA ILE A 201 -7.07 -11.86 -3.99
C ILE A 201 -7.84 -10.55 -3.76
N LEU A 202 -7.79 -9.98 -2.56
CA LEU A 202 -8.54 -8.78 -2.18
C LEU A 202 -7.59 -7.62 -1.89
N VAL A 203 -7.96 -6.44 -2.36
CA VAL A 203 -7.33 -5.18 -1.94
C VAL A 203 -7.52 -4.96 -0.44
N GLY A 204 -6.73 -4.06 0.13
CA GLY A 204 -7.04 -3.54 1.45
C GLY A 204 -8.36 -2.76 1.38
N GLY A 205 -9.33 -3.13 2.21
CA GLY A 205 -10.60 -2.43 2.31
C GLY A 205 -10.44 -1.14 3.12
N GLY A 206 -11.13 -0.09 2.69
CA GLY A 206 -11.21 1.15 3.45
C GLY A 206 -11.87 0.95 4.83
N GLY A 207 -11.39 1.68 5.82
CA GLY A 207 -12.05 1.75 7.12
C GLY A 207 -13.46 2.33 6.99
N SER A 208 -14.44 1.74 7.65
CA SER A 208 -15.83 2.21 7.64
C SER A 208 -16.56 1.83 8.93
N GLY A 209 -17.70 2.46 9.18
CA GLY A 209 -18.63 2.10 10.27
C GLY A 209 -18.85 3.18 11.33
N GLY A 210 -18.12 4.29 11.28
CA GLY A 210 -18.33 5.45 12.12
C GLY A 210 -19.12 6.58 11.44
N THR A 211 -18.83 7.81 11.85
CA THR A 211 -19.51 9.03 11.37
C THR A 211 -18.56 9.98 10.64
N GLY A 212 -17.29 9.59 10.49
CA GLY A 212 -16.34 10.29 9.64
C GLY A 212 -16.48 9.85 8.19
N GLY A 213 -15.56 10.32 7.35
CA GLY A 213 -15.46 9.85 5.97
C GLY A 213 -14.86 8.46 5.92
N ASP A 214 -15.51 7.55 5.20
CA ASP A 214 -14.99 6.21 4.93
C ASP A 214 -13.63 6.26 4.24
N GLY A 215 -12.73 5.34 4.57
CA GLY A 215 -11.47 5.18 3.87
C GLY A 215 -11.66 4.67 2.44
N GLY A 216 -10.74 4.99 1.54
CA GLY A 216 -10.72 4.45 0.19
C GLY A 216 -10.07 3.06 0.12
N ASP A 217 -10.65 2.15 -0.66
CA ASP A 217 -10.04 0.85 -0.97
C ASP A 217 -8.70 0.98 -1.70
N GLY A 218 -7.80 0.02 -1.47
CA GLY A 218 -6.52 -0.06 -2.17
C GLY A 218 -6.64 -0.48 -3.64
N GLY A 219 -5.56 -0.32 -4.41
CA GLY A 219 -5.46 -0.71 -5.81
C GLY A 219 -4.90 -2.12 -6.00
N VAL A 220 -5.54 -2.90 -6.89
CA VAL A 220 -5.04 -4.19 -7.41
C VAL A 220 -4.13 -4.01 -8.63
N ASP A 221 -4.62 -3.27 -9.61
CA ASP A 221 -4.02 -3.06 -10.93
C ASP A 221 -4.30 -1.62 -11.39
N GLY A 222 -3.94 -0.67 -10.54
CA GLY A 222 -4.23 0.73 -10.79
C GLY A 222 -4.28 1.57 -9.53
N ALA A 223 -5.03 2.67 -9.66
CA ALA A 223 -5.11 3.67 -8.62
C ALA A 223 -5.85 3.18 -7.38
N GLY A 224 -5.52 3.76 -6.22
CA GLY A 224 -6.32 3.61 -5.02
C GLY A 224 -7.61 4.42 -5.10
N ALA A 225 -8.65 4.00 -4.39
CA ALA A 225 -9.91 4.74 -4.33
C ALA A 225 -9.78 5.99 -3.43
N ALA A 226 -10.58 7.01 -3.73
CA ALA A 226 -10.66 8.21 -2.92
C ALA A 226 -11.29 7.93 -1.55
N GLY A 227 -10.85 8.68 -0.53
CA GLY A 227 -11.52 8.72 0.77
C GLY A 227 -12.84 9.51 0.73
N GLY A 228 -13.76 9.15 1.61
CA GLY A 228 -15.07 9.78 1.78
C GLY A 228 -14.94 11.19 2.35
N THR A 229 -15.70 12.12 1.79
CA THR A 229 -15.82 13.50 2.28
C THR A 229 -17.02 13.65 3.22
N THR A 230 -16.84 14.32 4.36
CA THR A 230 -17.93 14.57 5.32
C THR A 230 -17.84 15.94 5.97
N ASN A 231 -18.81 16.27 6.83
CA ASN A 231 -18.73 17.43 7.73
C ASN A 231 -17.93 17.13 9.02
N ARG A 232 -17.21 16.01 9.08
CA ARG A 232 -16.37 15.54 10.20
C ARG A 232 -14.93 15.34 9.72
N GLY A 233 -14.21 14.35 10.24
CA GLY A 233 -12.92 13.96 9.66
C GLY A 233 -13.10 13.36 8.27
N GLY A 234 -12.27 13.78 7.32
CA GLY A 234 -12.23 13.17 5.99
C GLY A 234 -11.56 11.79 6.02
N GLY A 235 -12.02 10.87 5.18
CA GLY A 235 -11.43 9.54 5.06
C GLY A 235 -10.08 9.56 4.34
N GLY A 236 -9.18 8.65 4.70
CA GLY A 236 -7.90 8.47 4.01
C GLY A 236 -8.09 7.81 2.64
N GLY A 237 -7.27 8.21 1.66
CA GLY A 237 -7.25 7.58 0.34
C GLY A 237 -6.56 6.20 0.36
N GLY A 238 -7.00 5.30 -0.51
CA GLY A 238 -6.41 3.97 -0.67
C GLY A 238 -5.04 4.02 -1.36
N GLY A 239 -4.17 3.05 -1.07
CA GLY A 239 -2.85 2.96 -1.70
C GLY A 239 -2.95 2.44 -3.14
N SER A 240 -2.03 2.84 -4.02
CA SER A 240 -1.99 2.31 -5.39
C SER A 240 -1.47 0.86 -5.43
N ALA A 241 -1.69 0.19 -6.55
CA ALA A 241 -0.96 -1.04 -6.87
C ALA A 241 0.57 -0.79 -6.95
N GLY A 242 1.33 -1.86 -6.71
CA GLY A 242 2.77 -1.93 -6.86
C GLY A 242 3.19 -2.23 -8.30
N VAL A 243 4.35 -2.84 -8.48
CA VAL A 243 4.85 -3.25 -9.80
C VAL A 243 5.42 -4.65 -9.74
N ILE A 244 5.06 -5.47 -10.72
CA ILE A 244 5.64 -6.79 -10.94
C ILE A 244 6.37 -6.76 -12.28
N LYS A 245 7.66 -7.13 -12.26
CA LYS A 245 8.53 -7.23 -13.43
C LYS A 245 8.89 -8.69 -13.67
N LEU A 246 8.57 -9.19 -14.85
CA LEU A 246 8.98 -10.51 -15.32
C LEU A 246 10.00 -10.34 -16.45
N PHE A 247 11.20 -10.87 -16.22
CA PHE A 247 12.26 -10.95 -17.23
C PHE A 247 12.41 -12.39 -17.71
N GLY A 248 12.89 -12.57 -18.94
CA GLY A 248 13.30 -13.90 -19.44
C GLY A 248 12.19 -14.82 -19.96
N GLY A 249 11.24 -14.35 -20.79
CA GLY A 249 10.30 -15.22 -21.53
C GLY A 249 9.34 -16.08 -20.68
N ALA A 250 9.36 -15.87 -19.37
CA ALA A 250 8.59 -16.56 -18.37
C ALA A 250 7.07 -16.55 -18.66
N THR A 251 6.45 -17.74 -18.67
CA THR A 251 4.99 -17.90 -18.81
C THR A 251 4.38 -18.21 -17.45
N ALA A 252 3.65 -17.26 -16.86
CA ALA A 252 2.99 -17.48 -15.58
C ALA A 252 1.66 -18.22 -15.75
N ASN A 253 1.49 -19.32 -15.02
CA ASN A 253 0.19 -19.88 -14.68
C ASN A 253 -0.17 -19.40 -13.25
N GLY A 254 -1.43 -19.26 -12.85
CA GLY A 254 -1.79 -18.81 -11.48
C GLY A 254 -1.94 -17.29 -11.29
N THR A 255 -2.18 -16.86 -10.04
CA THR A 255 -2.57 -15.48 -9.71
C THR A 255 -1.35 -14.56 -9.61
N ILE A 256 -1.32 -13.52 -10.45
CA ILE A 256 -0.34 -12.43 -10.38
C ILE A 256 -1.07 -11.10 -10.41
N ASN A 257 -0.83 -10.23 -9.42
CA ASN A 257 -1.51 -8.96 -9.30
C ASN A 257 -0.64 -7.86 -8.67
N PRO A 258 -0.37 -6.73 -9.34
CA PRO A 258 -0.82 -6.37 -10.69
C PRO A 258 -0.24 -7.26 -11.79
N PRO A 259 -0.81 -7.26 -13.02
CA PRO A 259 -0.21 -7.90 -14.17
C PRO A 259 1.25 -7.46 -14.37
N PRO A 260 2.14 -8.40 -14.76
CA PRO A 260 3.51 -8.06 -15.08
C PRO A 260 3.66 -7.01 -16.18
N SER A 261 4.68 -6.17 -16.04
CA SER A 261 5.10 -5.17 -17.04
C SER A 261 6.57 -5.29 -17.42
#